data_AF-A0A9X4L0G5-F1
#
_entry.id   AF-A0A9X4L0G5-F1
#
_cell.length_a   1.000
_cell.length_b   1.000
_cell.length_c   1.000
_cell.angle_alpha   90.00
_cell.angle_beta   90.00
_cell.angle_gamma   90.00
#
_symmetry.space_group_name_H-M   'P 1'
#
loop_
_entity.id
_entity.type
_entity.pdbx_description
1 polymer ?
#
loop_
_entity_poly.entity_id
_entity_poly.type
_entity_poly.pdbx_seq_one_letter_code
_entity_poly.pdbx_strand_id
1 'polypeptide(L)'
;MLPIKWRSQEGSALLLVIFIMVVFTMLGLALMGATIGGAKRAETRENDVQSLHLAEMSLNEAAASVALLFKDKEDINLDSLKSDLESIKLTSTDGQVGGTSDIIEFKVDENQGINVGGDVTKQFSITVQAKAEVNGVVRTLEQVISLDSYPEFLQYGLGSEQNVYLNGAPYLFGNLYSGLKLYVKNEADYRYNMSAGDTTTFLHTGTAFPTIGGEGDNKGNLFLQDGSSLVATDRLGNNEPTVVPLDNADELKKTTGLTINDVQYRDRKKFVSVSVEESFLDKVAEAVGDTKINRNLPSLYPALPKDNVTAAAKSFLANNLLSRAGLSYINLPQRPPALAPDADDEAIADYNDKMKAYRAAFIGTMPAGTAIFNGDLMIDGAELQHILFNDGDKRYREPNADPSAEFMKSNWLIVNGNLTIDNPDPENDLEVRANILVAGNVFIEGKVKMDATIIALGESTIQDAEISGLDNKELAAHF
;
A
#
# COMPACT_ATOMS: atom_id res chain seq x y z
N MET A 1 13.06 27.77 -105.83
CA MET A 1 12.57 28.28 -104.53
C MET A 1 11.22 27.62 -104.26
N LEU A 2 11.18 26.60 -103.42
CA LEU A 2 9.97 25.82 -103.10
C LEU A 2 9.08 26.61 -102.12
N PRO A 3 7.74 26.57 -102.25
CA PRO A 3 6.86 27.17 -101.27
C PRO A 3 6.76 26.29 -100.02
N ILE A 4 6.99 26.89 -98.86
CA ILE A 4 6.83 26.24 -97.55
C ILE A 4 5.33 26.06 -97.30
N LYS A 5 4.90 24.80 -97.21
CA LYS A 5 3.54 24.39 -96.88
C LYS A 5 3.39 24.42 -95.35
N TRP A 6 2.69 25.42 -94.81
CA TRP A 6 2.32 25.47 -93.40
C TRP A 6 1.37 24.30 -93.09
N ARG A 7 1.83 23.36 -92.27
CA ARG A 7 1.08 22.20 -91.80
C ARG A 7 0.17 22.66 -90.66
N SER A 8 -1.14 22.57 -90.84
CA SER A 8 -2.15 22.87 -89.83
C SER A 8 -1.85 22.09 -88.52
N GLN A 9 -1.50 22.81 -87.44
CA GLN A 9 -1.38 22.27 -86.08
C GLN A 9 -2.68 22.46 -85.26
N GLU A 10 -3.75 22.97 -85.89
CA GLU A 10 -4.96 23.45 -85.20
C GLU A 10 -5.79 22.32 -84.54
N GLY A 11 -5.60 21.06 -84.94
CA GLY A 11 -6.28 19.90 -84.33
C GLY A 11 -5.59 19.30 -83.10
N SER A 12 -4.25 19.38 -83.00
CA SER A 12 -3.51 18.77 -81.87
C SER A 12 -3.45 19.67 -80.63
N ALA A 13 -3.48 20.99 -80.83
CA ALA A 13 -3.48 21.96 -79.74
C ALA A 13 -4.77 21.88 -78.91
N LEU A 14 -5.93 21.71 -79.56
CA LEU A 14 -7.21 21.54 -78.87
C LEU A 14 -7.22 20.27 -78.00
N LEU A 15 -6.74 19.15 -78.53
CA LEU A 15 -6.63 17.88 -77.79
C LEU A 15 -5.66 17.97 -76.62
N LEU A 16 -4.53 18.66 -76.78
CA LEU A 16 -3.57 18.88 -75.71
C LEU A 16 -4.17 19.74 -74.58
N VAL A 17 -4.88 20.81 -74.92
CA VAL A 17 -5.54 21.68 -73.94
C VAL A 17 -6.64 20.91 -73.20
N ILE A 18 -7.44 20.11 -73.90
CA ILE A 18 -8.46 19.25 -73.27
C ILE A 18 -7.80 18.22 -72.36
N PHE A 19 -6.72 17.56 -72.80
CA PHE A 19 -5.99 16.59 -71.99
C PHE A 19 -5.41 17.22 -70.72
N ILE A 20 -4.77 18.39 -70.84
CA ILE A 20 -4.26 19.15 -69.70
C ILE A 20 -5.41 19.55 -68.76
N MET A 21 -6.56 19.98 -69.29
CA MET A 21 -7.73 20.33 -68.48
C MET A 21 -8.31 19.11 -67.74
N VAL A 22 -8.34 17.93 -68.38
CA VAL A 22 -8.76 16.66 -67.76
C VAL A 22 -7.77 16.23 -66.66
N VAL A 23 -6.47 16.37 -66.90
CA VAL A 23 -5.45 16.05 -65.88
C VAL A 23 -5.55 17.00 -64.69
N PHE A 24 -5.71 18.31 -64.92
CA PHE A 24 -5.90 19.28 -63.84
C PHE A 24 -7.19 19.07 -63.05
N THR A 25 -8.29 18.71 -63.71
CA THR A 25 -9.54 18.38 -63.01
C THR A 25 -9.43 17.08 -62.23
N MET A 26 -8.74 16.06 -62.75
CA MET A 26 -8.48 14.82 -62.03
C MET A 26 -7.59 15.05 -60.79
N LEU A 27 -6.55 15.89 -60.91
CA LEU A 27 -5.71 16.30 -59.78
C LEU A 27 -6.53 17.11 -58.76
N GLY A 28 -7.37 18.03 -59.21
CA GLY A 28 -8.23 18.84 -58.37
C GLY A 28 -9.23 17.99 -57.57
N LEU A 29 -9.88 17.03 -58.23
CA LEU A 29 -10.80 16.08 -57.59
C LEU A 29 -10.06 15.14 -56.62
N ALA A 30 -8.87 14.68 -56.98
CA ALA A 30 -8.06 13.83 -56.10
C ALA A 30 -7.63 14.58 -54.83
N LEU A 31 -7.19 15.83 -54.96
CA LEU A 31 -6.81 16.66 -53.82
C LEU A 31 -8.03 16.97 -52.93
N MET A 32 -9.16 17.32 -53.55
CA MET A 32 -10.40 17.58 -52.82
C MET A 32 -10.89 16.33 -52.08
N GLY A 33 -10.79 15.15 -52.70
CA GLY A 33 -11.08 13.87 -52.04
C GLY A 33 -10.15 13.57 -50.87
N ALA A 34 -8.84 13.83 -51.02
CA ALA A 34 -7.87 13.66 -49.94
C ALA A 34 -8.14 14.62 -48.77
N THR A 35 -8.48 15.89 -49.05
CA THR A 35 -8.80 16.91 -48.03
C THR A 35 -10.11 16.60 -47.32
N ILE A 36 -11.18 16.22 -48.05
CA ILE A 36 -12.47 15.84 -47.45
C ILE A 36 -12.32 14.56 -46.61
N GLY A 37 -11.59 13.56 -47.11
CA GLY A 37 -11.31 12.34 -46.36
C GLY A 37 -10.40 12.57 -45.16
N GLY A 38 -9.49 13.55 -45.22
CA GLY A 38 -8.69 14.00 -44.08
C GLY A 38 -9.54 14.69 -43.02
N ALA A 39 -10.36 15.66 -43.43
CA ALA A 39 -11.27 16.40 -42.56
C ALA A 39 -12.26 15.45 -41.86
N LYS A 40 -12.85 14.48 -42.59
CA LYS A 40 -13.79 13.53 -41.98
C LYS A 40 -13.14 12.62 -40.93
N ARG A 41 -11.88 12.21 -41.15
CA ARG A 41 -11.13 11.42 -40.16
C ARG A 41 -10.77 12.23 -38.93
N ALA A 42 -10.43 13.51 -39.09
CA ALA A 42 -10.18 14.41 -37.97
C ALA A 42 -11.45 14.64 -37.14
N GLU A 43 -12.57 14.95 -37.80
CA GLU A 43 -13.90 15.10 -37.16
C GLU A 43 -14.30 13.82 -36.40
N THR A 44 -14.11 12.64 -37.03
CA THR A 44 -14.43 11.37 -36.38
C THR A 44 -13.55 11.15 -35.14
N ARG A 45 -12.24 11.45 -35.21
CA ARG A 45 -11.34 11.35 -34.05
C ARG A 45 -11.71 12.32 -32.94
N GLU A 46 -12.14 13.53 -33.30
CA GLU A 46 -12.61 14.50 -32.32
C GLU A 46 -13.88 14.01 -31.60
N ASN A 47 -14.89 13.56 -32.35
CA ASN A 47 -16.11 12.97 -31.79
C ASN A 47 -15.81 11.73 -30.92
N ASP A 48 -14.82 10.94 -31.32
CA ASP A 48 -14.38 9.73 -30.61
C ASP A 48 -13.71 10.06 -29.26
N VAL A 49 -12.87 11.11 -29.22
CA VAL A 49 -12.27 11.61 -27.97
C VAL A 49 -13.32 12.28 -27.08
N GLN A 50 -14.25 13.05 -27.66
CA GLN A 50 -15.31 13.71 -26.90
C GLN A 50 -16.29 12.71 -26.29
N SER A 51 -16.71 11.68 -27.04
CA SER A 51 -17.59 10.62 -26.52
C SER A 51 -16.91 9.81 -25.42
N LEU A 52 -15.59 9.56 -25.51
CA LEU A 52 -14.83 8.96 -24.41
C LEU A 52 -14.89 9.82 -23.15
N HIS A 53 -14.57 11.11 -23.28
CA HIS A 53 -14.49 12.02 -22.15
C HIS A 53 -15.86 12.19 -21.46
N LEU A 54 -16.94 12.28 -22.23
CA LEU A 54 -18.30 12.37 -21.69
C LEU A 54 -18.69 11.09 -20.93
N ALA A 55 -18.38 9.91 -21.47
CA ALA A 55 -18.65 8.64 -20.80
C ALA A 55 -17.83 8.50 -19.50
N GLU A 56 -16.54 8.84 -19.53
CA GLU A 56 -15.68 8.86 -18.33
C GLU A 56 -16.20 9.84 -17.27
N MET A 57 -16.67 11.01 -17.68
CA MET A 57 -17.22 12.01 -16.77
C MET A 57 -18.48 11.49 -16.07
N SER A 58 -19.40 10.87 -16.80
CA SER A 58 -20.61 10.28 -16.21
C SER A 58 -20.30 9.12 -15.27
N LEU A 59 -19.32 8.26 -15.60
CA LEU A 59 -18.89 7.19 -14.70
C LEU A 59 -18.23 7.73 -13.42
N ASN A 60 -17.39 8.77 -13.54
CA ASN A 60 -16.79 9.44 -12.39
C ASN A 60 -17.84 10.14 -11.50
N GLU A 61 -18.85 10.76 -12.11
CA GLU A 61 -19.98 11.36 -11.39
C GLU A 61 -20.77 10.30 -10.62
N ALA A 62 -21.04 9.14 -11.24
CA ALA A 62 -21.70 8.02 -10.57
C ALA A 62 -20.90 7.47 -9.39
N ALA A 63 -19.59 7.29 -9.58
CA ALA A 63 -18.70 6.88 -8.49
C ALA A 63 -18.68 7.91 -7.35
N ALA A 64 -18.71 9.21 -7.67
CA ALA A 64 -18.82 10.27 -6.68
C ALA A 64 -20.17 10.26 -5.95
N SER A 65 -21.29 10.01 -6.64
CA SER A 65 -22.61 9.85 -6.01
C SER A 65 -22.63 8.68 -5.02
N VAL A 66 -22.00 7.55 -5.36
CA VAL A 66 -21.81 6.43 -4.43
C VAL A 66 -20.97 6.87 -3.22
N ALA A 67 -19.83 7.53 -3.43
CA ALA A 67 -18.96 7.99 -2.34
C ALA A 67 -19.64 9.01 -1.41
N LEU A 68 -20.50 9.88 -1.94
CA LEU A 68 -21.25 10.88 -1.16
C LEU A 68 -22.19 10.26 -0.12
N LEU A 69 -22.68 9.03 -0.32
CA LEU A 69 -23.49 8.35 0.69
C LEU A 69 -22.73 8.09 2.01
N PHE A 70 -21.40 8.07 1.95
CA PHE A 70 -20.54 7.68 3.07
C PHE A 70 -19.77 8.84 3.69
N LYS A 71 -19.71 9.99 3.02
CA LYS A 71 -18.82 11.11 3.39
C LYS A 71 -19.01 11.63 4.83
N ASP A 72 -20.24 11.57 5.36
CA ASP A 72 -20.60 12.10 6.67
C ASP A 72 -21.16 11.01 7.61
N LYS A 73 -20.95 9.71 7.31
CA LYS A 73 -21.41 8.60 8.15
C LYS A 73 -20.24 8.05 8.97
N GLU A 74 -20.36 8.09 10.30
CA GLU A 74 -19.39 7.46 11.22
C GLU A 74 -19.59 5.94 11.29
N ASP A 75 -20.83 5.47 11.18
CA ASP A 75 -21.20 4.05 11.16
C ASP A 75 -22.03 3.69 9.92
N ILE A 76 -21.76 2.50 9.37
CA ILE A 76 -22.48 1.96 8.20
C ILE A 76 -23.28 0.73 8.62
N ASN A 77 -24.59 0.79 8.47
CA ASN A 77 -25.44 -0.39 8.61
C ASN A 77 -25.38 -1.25 7.34
N LEU A 78 -24.65 -2.35 7.42
CA LEU A 78 -24.43 -3.31 6.34
C LEU A 78 -25.71 -4.04 5.87
N ASP A 79 -26.79 -4.03 6.66
CA ASP A 79 -28.06 -4.68 6.29
C ASP A 79 -28.96 -3.77 5.45
N SER A 80 -28.90 -2.46 5.65
CA SER A 80 -29.65 -1.48 4.84
C SER A 80 -28.88 -0.99 3.61
N LEU A 81 -27.56 -1.26 3.57
CA LEU A 81 -26.64 -0.72 2.58
C LEU A 81 -27.04 -1.01 1.13
N LYS A 82 -27.53 -2.22 0.84
CA LYS A 82 -28.00 -2.57 -0.51
C LYS A 82 -29.16 -1.66 -0.96
N SER A 83 -30.14 -1.46 -0.08
CA SER A 83 -31.28 -0.59 -0.37
C SER A 83 -30.86 0.88 -0.53
N ASP A 84 -29.88 1.33 0.26
CA ASP A 84 -29.33 2.68 0.16
C ASP A 84 -28.63 2.88 -1.20
N LEU A 85 -27.82 1.91 -1.64
CA LEU A 85 -27.13 1.93 -2.93
C LEU A 85 -28.11 1.89 -4.12
N GLU A 86 -29.13 1.03 -4.07
CA GLU A 86 -30.16 0.95 -5.12
C GLU A 86 -31.03 2.23 -5.20
N SER A 87 -31.05 3.05 -4.15
CA SER A 87 -31.81 4.30 -4.12
C SER A 87 -31.09 5.48 -4.79
N ILE A 88 -29.82 5.33 -5.16
CA ILE A 88 -29.03 6.38 -5.81
C ILE A 88 -29.68 6.73 -7.15
N LYS A 89 -30.08 8.00 -7.29
CA LYS A 89 -30.54 8.54 -8.57
C LYS A 89 -29.35 9.15 -9.29
N LEU A 90 -28.93 8.54 -10.37
CA LEU A 90 -27.93 9.10 -11.25
C LEU A 90 -28.61 9.94 -12.32
N THR A 91 -28.14 11.18 -12.50
CA THR A 91 -28.63 12.10 -13.53
C THR A 91 -27.76 12.02 -14.76
N SER A 92 -28.36 12.10 -15.94
CA SER A 92 -27.64 12.24 -17.21
C SER A 92 -26.79 13.52 -17.21
N THR A 93 -25.58 13.42 -17.76
CA THR A 93 -24.67 14.57 -17.87
C THR A 93 -24.79 15.15 -19.29
N ASP A 94 -25.38 16.34 -19.40
CA ASP A 94 -25.44 17.08 -20.68
C ASP A 94 -24.10 17.77 -20.95
N GLY A 95 -23.46 17.42 -22.06
CA GLY A 95 -22.24 18.08 -22.52
C GLY A 95 -22.54 19.47 -23.10
N GLN A 96 -21.73 20.47 -22.75
CA GLN A 96 -21.86 21.83 -23.32
C GLN A 96 -21.59 21.91 -24.84
N VAL A 97 -21.23 20.80 -25.49
CA VAL A 97 -20.75 20.74 -26.89
C VAL A 97 -21.60 19.77 -27.74
N GLY A 98 -22.90 19.67 -27.49
CA GLY A 98 -23.84 18.99 -28.39
C GLY A 98 -23.77 17.46 -28.40
N GLY A 99 -23.27 16.86 -27.32
CA GLY A 99 -23.29 15.41 -27.08
C GLY A 99 -23.94 15.09 -25.74
N THR A 100 -24.58 13.93 -25.65
CA THR A 100 -25.25 13.45 -24.43
C THR A 100 -24.54 12.22 -23.90
N SER A 101 -24.47 12.08 -22.58
CA SER A 101 -24.01 10.86 -21.92
C SER A 101 -25.04 10.43 -20.88
N ASP A 102 -25.51 9.21 -21.04
CA ASP A 102 -26.53 8.60 -20.19
C ASP A 102 -25.95 7.38 -19.48
N ILE A 103 -26.32 7.22 -18.22
CA ILE A 103 -26.07 5.98 -17.49
C ILE A 103 -27.19 5.01 -17.83
N ILE A 104 -26.81 3.95 -18.53
CA ILE A 104 -27.75 2.97 -19.08
C ILE A 104 -27.94 1.76 -18.16
N GLU A 105 -26.98 1.51 -17.26
CA GLU A 105 -27.08 0.45 -16.28
C GLU A 105 -26.44 0.88 -14.96
N PHE A 106 -27.15 0.61 -13.86
CA PHE A 106 -26.65 0.72 -12.49
C PHE A 106 -27.15 -0.50 -11.72
N LYS A 107 -26.26 -1.47 -11.50
CA LYS A 107 -26.58 -2.75 -10.89
C LYS A 107 -25.77 -2.94 -9.61
N VAL A 108 -26.45 -3.27 -8.51
CA VAL A 108 -25.84 -3.56 -7.21
C VAL A 108 -25.94 -5.05 -6.94
N ASP A 109 -24.81 -5.73 -6.89
CA ASP A 109 -24.69 -7.14 -6.50
C ASP A 109 -24.08 -7.24 -5.10
N GLU A 110 -24.69 -8.04 -4.23
CA GLU A 110 -24.17 -8.36 -2.90
C GLU A 110 -23.46 -9.71 -2.97
N ASN A 111 -22.16 -9.70 -2.65
CA ASN A 111 -21.28 -10.85 -2.65
C ASN A 111 -20.84 -11.16 -1.21
N GLN A 112 -20.56 -12.44 -0.98
CA GLN A 112 -19.88 -12.86 0.24
C GLN A 112 -18.41 -12.44 0.15
N GLY A 113 -17.94 -11.70 1.16
CA GLY A 113 -16.55 -11.28 1.29
C GLY A 113 -15.67 -12.37 1.89
N ILE A 114 -14.64 -11.97 2.64
CA ILE A 114 -13.63 -12.87 3.20
C ILE A 114 -14.14 -13.46 4.52
N ASN A 115 -13.84 -14.73 4.77
CA ASN A 115 -14.10 -15.37 6.06
C ASN A 115 -12.96 -15.02 7.02
N VAL A 116 -13.24 -14.19 8.02
CA VAL A 116 -12.28 -13.79 9.06
C VAL A 116 -12.75 -14.38 10.37
N GLY A 117 -12.07 -15.41 10.86
CA GLY A 117 -12.36 -16.01 12.17
C GLY A 117 -13.74 -16.65 12.31
N GLY A 118 -14.43 -16.97 11.21
CA GLY A 118 -15.77 -17.56 11.21
C GLY A 118 -16.89 -16.61 10.79
N ASP A 119 -16.63 -15.30 10.74
CA ASP A 119 -17.57 -14.29 10.25
C ASP A 119 -17.24 -13.94 8.78
N VAL A 120 -18.27 -13.93 7.92
CA VAL A 120 -18.14 -13.58 6.50
C VAL A 120 -18.36 -12.08 6.35
N THR A 121 -17.36 -11.34 5.87
CA THR A 121 -17.54 -9.92 5.57
C THR A 121 -18.49 -9.74 4.38
N LYS A 122 -19.18 -8.59 4.29
CA LYS A 122 -20.02 -8.28 3.12
C LYS A 122 -19.24 -7.44 2.11
N GLN A 123 -19.31 -7.83 0.84
CA GLN A 123 -18.76 -7.09 -0.29
C GLN A 123 -19.88 -6.75 -1.27
N PHE A 124 -19.90 -5.52 -1.78
CA PHE A 124 -20.86 -5.10 -2.80
C PHE A 124 -20.12 -4.74 -4.08
N SER A 125 -20.63 -5.21 -5.23
CA SER A 125 -20.14 -4.84 -6.55
C SER A 125 -21.20 -4.01 -7.26
N ILE A 126 -20.86 -2.78 -7.61
CA ILE A 126 -21.74 -1.84 -8.29
C ILE A 126 -21.24 -1.71 -9.72
N THR A 127 -21.97 -2.26 -10.68
CA THR A 127 -21.66 -2.14 -12.11
C THR A 127 -22.38 -0.93 -12.67
N VAL A 128 -21.63 0.00 -13.25
CA VAL A 128 -22.14 1.21 -13.89
C VAL A 128 -21.76 1.20 -15.36
N GLN A 129 -22.74 1.28 -16.26
CA GLN A 129 -22.49 1.45 -17.69
C GLN A 129 -22.96 2.82 -18.15
N ALA A 130 -22.07 3.57 -18.80
CA ALA A 130 -22.37 4.86 -19.41
C ALA A 130 -22.30 4.75 -20.94
N LYS A 131 -23.28 5.31 -21.62
CA LYS A 131 -23.34 5.43 -23.08
C LYS A 131 -23.29 6.90 -23.47
N ALA A 132 -22.26 7.28 -24.22
CA ALA A 132 -22.12 8.62 -24.77
C ALA A 132 -22.32 8.61 -26.29
N GLU A 133 -23.04 9.61 -26.80
CA GLU A 133 -23.26 9.82 -28.23
C GLU A 133 -22.85 11.25 -28.62
N VAL A 134 -21.93 11.36 -29.58
CA VAL A 134 -21.47 12.63 -30.16
C VAL A 134 -21.53 12.53 -31.67
N ASN A 135 -22.46 13.27 -32.30
CA ASN A 135 -22.60 13.33 -33.76
C ASN A 135 -22.63 11.95 -34.45
N GLY A 136 -23.32 10.97 -33.86
CA GLY A 136 -23.46 9.60 -34.37
C GLY A 136 -22.32 8.63 -34.02
N VAL A 137 -21.25 9.09 -33.36
CA VAL A 137 -20.26 8.22 -32.73
C VAL A 137 -20.78 7.83 -31.34
N VAL A 138 -20.99 6.53 -31.13
CA VAL A 138 -21.51 5.98 -29.88
C VAL A 138 -20.42 5.19 -29.19
N ARG A 139 -20.19 5.47 -27.91
CA ARG A 139 -19.31 4.70 -27.04
C ARG A 139 -20.06 4.24 -25.79
N THR A 140 -19.74 3.03 -25.34
CA THR A 140 -20.22 2.48 -24.07
C THR A 140 -19.01 2.10 -23.24
N LEU A 141 -18.97 2.60 -22.00
CA LEU A 141 -17.96 2.27 -21.01
C LEU A 141 -18.63 1.58 -19.83
N GLU A 142 -17.91 0.66 -19.21
CA GLU A 142 -18.32 -0.04 -18.00
C GLU A 142 -17.29 0.22 -16.90
N GLN A 143 -17.77 0.52 -15.70
CA GLN A 143 -16.96 0.61 -14.50
C GLN A 143 -17.60 -0.23 -13.40
N VAL A 144 -16.79 -1.07 -12.76
CA VAL A 144 -17.17 -1.83 -11.57
C VAL A 144 -16.60 -1.14 -10.34
N ILE A 145 -17.46 -0.73 -9.41
CA ILE A 145 -17.10 -0.14 -8.12
C ILE A 145 -17.27 -1.21 -7.05
N SER A 146 -16.17 -1.56 -6.38
CA SER A 146 -16.19 -2.47 -5.23
C SER A 146 -16.35 -1.67 -3.94
N LEU A 147 -17.31 -2.05 -3.11
CA LEU A 147 -17.47 -1.55 -1.73
C LEU A 147 -17.26 -2.73 -0.79
N ASP A 148 -16.29 -2.61 0.11
CA ASP A 148 -15.93 -3.65 1.06
C ASP A 148 -15.90 -3.07 2.48
N SER A 149 -16.36 -3.87 3.44
CA SER A 149 -16.21 -3.59 4.88
C SER A 149 -14.84 -4.03 5.40
N TYR A 150 -14.13 -4.84 4.63
CA TYR A 150 -12.79 -5.27 4.91
C TYR A 150 -11.78 -4.15 4.57
N PRO A 151 -10.91 -3.78 5.52
CA PRO A 151 -9.92 -2.75 5.27
C PRO A 151 -9.02 -3.10 4.08
N GLU A 152 -8.83 -2.13 3.19
CA GLU A 152 -8.20 -2.36 1.90
C GLU A 152 -6.76 -2.86 2.02
N PHE A 153 -6.01 -2.38 3.02
CA PHE A 153 -4.62 -2.79 3.26
C PHE A 153 -4.46 -4.29 3.55
N LEU A 154 -5.51 -4.97 4.03
CA LEU A 154 -5.49 -6.41 4.28
C LEU A 154 -5.73 -7.25 3.02
N GLN A 155 -6.04 -6.62 1.87
CA GLN A 155 -6.19 -7.32 0.60
C GLN A 155 -4.85 -7.64 -0.06
N TYR A 156 -3.74 -7.10 0.44
CA TYR A 156 -2.41 -7.21 -0.17
C TYR A 156 -1.46 -8.03 0.70
N GLY A 157 -0.76 -8.98 0.08
CA GLY A 157 0.33 -9.71 0.73
C GLY A 157 1.59 -8.86 0.87
N LEU A 158 1.75 -7.83 0.03
CA LEU A 158 2.78 -6.82 0.12
C LEU A 158 2.28 -5.51 -0.49
N GLY A 159 2.51 -4.36 0.15
CA GLY A 159 2.26 -3.10 -0.54
C GLY A 159 2.66 -1.87 0.24
N SER A 160 2.71 -0.74 -0.46
CA SER A 160 2.99 0.57 0.13
C SER A 160 2.25 1.65 -0.64
N GLU A 161 1.82 2.70 0.06
CA GLU A 161 1.37 3.94 -0.58
C GLU A 161 2.47 4.66 -1.37
N GLN A 162 3.73 4.32 -1.10
CA GLN A 162 4.89 4.91 -1.76
C GLN A 162 5.45 3.97 -2.83
N ASN A 163 6.77 4.03 -3.03
CA ASN A 163 7.47 3.12 -3.91
C ASN A 163 7.64 1.77 -3.24
N VAL A 164 7.44 0.69 -4.00
CA VAL A 164 7.80 -0.66 -3.58
C VAL A 164 9.06 -1.07 -4.34
N TYR A 165 10.02 -1.65 -3.63
CA TYR A 165 11.27 -2.12 -4.21
C TYR A 165 11.36 -3.64 -4.05
N LEU A 166 11.43 -4.35 -5.16
CA LEU A 166 11.67 -5.80 -5.21
C LEU A 166 13.03 -6.04 -5.83
N ASN A 167 14.00 -6.35 -4.97
CA ASN A 167 15.37 -6.60 -5.36
C ASN A 167 15.62 -8.11 -5.40
N GLY A 168 15.87 -8.62 -6.60
CA GLY A 168 16.21 -10.00 -6.86
C GLY A 168 15.01 -10.86 -7.24
N ALA A 169 14.98 -12.11 -6.76
CA ALA A 169 13.97 -13.09 -7.13
C ALA A 169 13.05 -13.51 -5.95
N PRO A 170 12.40 -12.57 -5.22
CA PRO A 170 11.40 -12.96 -4.24
C PRO A 170 10.20 -13.61 -4.94
N TYR A 171 9.61 -14.59 -4.26
CA TYR A 171 8.40 -15.27 -4.69
C TYR A 171 7.26 -14.87 -3.78
N LEU A 172 6.32 -14.08 -4.30
CA LEU A 172 5.25 -13.45 -3.53
C LEU A 172 3.94 -14.18 -3.74
N PHE A 173 3.32 -14.59 -2.64
CA PHE A 173 1.96 -15.13 -2.62
C PHE A 173 0.98 -14.02 -2.21
N GLY A 174 -0.08 -13.82 -2.99
CA GLY A 174 -1.09 -12.78 -2.76
C GLY A 174 -0.89 -11.50 -3.57
N ASN A 175 -1.83 -10.56 -3.42
CA ASN A 175 -1.85 -9.32 -4.18
C ASN A 175 -0.70 -8.39 -3.79
N LEU A 176 -0.21 -7.59 -4.74
CA LEU A 176 0.79 -6.55 -4.50
C LEU A 176 0.26 -5.16 -4.84
N TYR A 177 0.50 -4.16 -3.98
CA TYR A 177 0.13 -2.77 -4.22
C TYR A 177 1.33 -1.81 -4.19
N SER A 178 1.43 -0.92 -5.17
CA SER A 178 2.33 0.23 -5.12
C SER A 178 1.60 1.52 -5.48
N GLY A 179 1.52 2.45 -4.52
CA GLY A 179 0.83 3.72 -4.67
C GLY A 179 1.60 4.77 -5.47
N LEU A 180 2.90 4.58 -5.70
CA LEU A 180 3.71 5.41 -6.61
C LEU A 180 4.32 4.55 -7.72
N LYS A 181 5.52 4.01 -7.48
CA LYS A 181 6.25 3.19 -8.44
C LYS A 181 6.69 1.87 -7.84
N LEU A 182 6.45 0.79 -8.58
CA LEU A 182 7.02 -0.51 -8.33
C LEU A 182 8.35 -0.62 -9.09
N TYR A 183 9.44 -0.72 -8.34
CA TYR A 183 10.77 -0.97 -8.88
C TYR A 183 11.11 -2.44 -8.72
N VAL A 184 11.37 -3.13 -9.83
CA VAL A 184 11.82 -4.52 -9.85
C VAL A 184 13.22 -4.60 -10.46
N LYS A 185 14.09 -5.43 -9.90
CA LYS A 185 15.40 -5.72 -10.51
C LYS A 185 15.81 -7.16 -10.33
N ASN A 186 16.52 -7.70 -11.32
CA ASN A 186 17.04 -9.06 -11.32
C ASN A 186 18.43 -9.17 -10.64
N GLU A 187 18.63 -8.41 -9.59
CA GLU A 187 19.85 -8.37 -8.79
C GLU A 187 19.44 -8.24 -7.33
N ALA A 188 19.92 -9.16 -6.51
CA ALA A 188 19.67 -9.11 -5.08
C ALA A 188 20.76 -8.29 -4.40
N ASP A 189 20.32 -7.46 -3.45
CA ASP A 189 21.18 -6.64 -2.62
C ASP A 189 21.35 -7.31 -1.26
N TYR A 190 22.57 -7.73 -0.97
CA TYR A 190 22.92 -8.42 0.27
C TYR A 190 23.79 -7.54 1.15
N ARG A 191 23.54 -7.65 2.44
CA ARG A 191 24.37 -7.07 3.49
C ARG A 191 24.91 -8.25 4.30
N TYR A 192 26.22 -8.34 4.49
CA TYR A 192 26.84 -9.43 5.24
C TYR A 192 27.88 -8.87 6.19
N ASN A 193 27.74 -9.19 7.48
CA ASN A 193 28.71 -8.87 8.54
C ASN A 193 29.11 -7.38 8.59
N MET A 194 28.10 -6.50 8.69
CA MET A 194 28.32 -5.05 8.77
C MET A 194 28.91 -4.67 10.12
N SER A 195 29.93 -3.79 10.12
CA SER A 195 30.33 -3.08 11.34
C SER A 195 29.26 -2.04 11.68
N ALA A 196 28.94 -1.86 12.97
CA ALA A 196 27.97 -0.86 13.41
C ALA A 196 28.29 0.53 12.82
N GLY A 197 27.41 1.04 11.95
CA GLY A 197 27.53 2.33 11.29
C GLY A 197 27.77 2.30 9.78
N ASP A 198 28.01 1.15 9.15
CA ASP A 198 28.03 1.03 7.68
C ASP A 198 26.62 0.80 7.14
N THR A 199 26.00 1.87 6.61
CA THR A 199 24.66 1.83 6.01
C THR A 199 24.68 1.79 4.47
N THR A 200 25.86 1.81 3.85
CA THR A 200 26.01 2.17 2.43
C THR A 200 26.55 1.07 1.52
N THR A 201 27.19 0.04 2.08
CA THR A 201 27.85 -0.98 1.26
C THR A 201 26.92 -2.18 1.03
N PHE A 202 26.42 -2.34 -0.20
CA PHE A 202 25.68 -3.53 -0.63
C PHE A 202 26.57 -4.44 -1.47
N LEU A 203 26.47 -5.75 -1.24
CA LEU A 203 26.96 -6.77 -2.15
C LEU A 203 25.85 -7.10 -3.14
N HIS A 204 26.19 -7.18 -4.42
CA HIS A 204 25.23 -7.43 -5.49
C HIS A 204 25.44 -8.82 -6.07
N THR A 205 24.36 -9.55 -6.33
CA THR A 205 24.41 -10.83 -7.04
C THR A 205 23.25 -10.92 -8.02
N GLY A 206 23.57 -11.39 -9.24
CA GLY A 206 22.58 -11.60 -10.29
C GLY A 206 21.58 -12.70 -9.92
N THR A 207 20.31 -12.46 -10.20
CA THR A 207 19.19 -13.35 -9.89
C THR A 207 18.15 -13.32 -11.02
N ALA A 208 17.05 -14.06 -10.88
CA ALA A 208 15.86 -13.83 -11.71
C ALA A 208 15.12 -12.56 -11.26
N PHE A 209 14.15 -12.10 -12.05
CA PHE A 209 13.18 -11.09 -11.60
C PHE A 209 12.22 -11.67 -10.54
N PRO A 210 11.53 -10.82 -9.76
CA PRO A 210 10.52 -11.27 -8.82
C PRO A 210 9.37 -11.98 -9.53
N THR A 211 8.72 -12.91 -8.83
CA THR A 211 7.45 -13.51 -9.27
C THR A 211 6.35 -13.08 -8.31
N ILE A 212 5.36 -12.36 -8.84
CA ILE A 212 4.20 -11.86 -8.11
C ILE A 212 3.04 -12.81 -8.36
N GLY A 213 2.35 -13.21 -7.30
CA GLY A 213 1.12 -13.99 -7.35
C GLY A 213 1.31 -15.51 -7.47
N GLY A 214 2.51 -16.02 -7.72
CA GLY A 214 2.71 -17.46 -7.88
C GLY A 214 1.93 -18.10 -9.06
N GLU A 215 1.77 -19.44 -9.03
CA GLU A 215 1.15 -20.21 -10.13
C GLU A 215 -0.23 -20.80 -9.76
N GLY A 216 -1.12 -20.92 -10.75
CA GLY A 216 -2.44 -21.55 -10.60
C GLY A 216 -3.49 -20.66 -9.93
N ASP A 217 -4.33 -21.25 -9.07
CA ASP A 217 -5.45 -20.58 -8.38
C ASP A 217 -5.01 -19.61 -7.27
N ASN A 218 -3.72 -19.61 -6.91
CA ASN A 218 -3.15 -18.72 -5.90
C ASN A 218 -2.61 -17.39 -6.50
N LYS A 219 -2.91 -17.12 -7.78
CA LYS A 219 -2.49 -15.91 -8.50
C LYS A 219 -3.00 -14.63 -7.84
N GLY A 220 -2.06 -13.90 -7.24
CA GLY A 220 -2.24 -12.53 -6.79
C GLY A 220 -2.21 -11.52 -7.94
N ASN A 221 -2.97 -10.43 -7.80
CA ASN A 221 -3.02 -9.31 -8.74
C ASN A 221 -2.01 -8.22 -8.38
N LEU A 222 -1.60 -7.44 -9.38
CA LEU A 222 -0.73 -6.28 -9.23
C LEU A 222 -1.53 -4.98 -9.36
N PHE A 223 -1.48 -4.15 -8.32
CA PHE A 223 -2.17 -2.86 -8.25
C PHE A 223 -1.16 -1.71 -8.37
N LEU A 224 -1.33 -0.87 -9.40
CA LEU A 224 -0.43 0.23 -9.74
C LEU A 224 -1.17 1.56 -9.84
N GLN A 225 -0.47 2.67 -9.63
CA GLN A 225 -1.05 4.01 -9.81
C GLN A 225 -1.45 4.27 -11.28
N ASP A 226 -0.56 3.97 -12.22
CA ASP A 226 -0.81 4.14 -13.66
C ASP A 226 0.09 3.22 -14.51
N GLY A 227 -0.06 3.30 -15.84
CA GLY A 227 0.67 2.46 -16.79
C GLY A 227 2.19 2.69 -16.85
N SER A 228 2.69 3.74 -16.19
CA SER A 228 4.11 4.06 -16.08
C SER A 228 4.71 3.76 -14.70
N SER A 229 3.91 3.20 -13.79
CA SER A 229 4.31 2.90 -12.42
C SER A 229 5.22 1.68 -12.28
N LEU A 230 5.25 0.76 -13.25
CA LEU A 230 6.16 -0.38 -13.24
C LEU A 230 7.50 -0.02 -13.89
N VAL A 231 8.57 -0.10 -13.10
CA VAL A 231 9.94 0.16 -13.55
C VAL A 231 10.79 -1.07 -13.31
N ALA A 232 11.40 -1.60 -14.36
CA ALA A 232 12.32 -2.73 -14.26
C ALA A 232 13.75 -2.30 -14.54
N THR A 233 14.70 -2.91 -13.83
CA THR A 233 16.14 -2.76 -14.10
C THR A 233 16.73 -4.14 -14.37
N ASP A 234 17.21 -4.36 -15.59
CA ASP A 234 17.96 -5.58 -15.94
C ASP A 234 19.45 -5.34 -15.72
N ARG A 235 19.91 -5.59 -14.49
CA ARG A 235 21.31 -5.40 -14.09
C ARG A 235 22.23 -6.47 -14.67
N LEU A 236 21.72 -7.68 -14.94
CA LEU A 236 22.46 -8.69 -15.71
C LEU A 236 22.78 -8.22 -17.13
N GLY A 237 21.91 -7.40 -17.72
CA GLY A 237 22.11 -6.74 -19.00
C GLY A 237 22.86 -5.40 -18.94
N ASN A 238 23.26 -4.91 -17.76
CA ASN A 238 23.76 -3.55 -17.52
C ASN A 238 22.81 -2.44 -17.99
N ASN A 239 21.49 -2.64 -17.88
CA ASN A 239 20.50 -1.66 -18.30
C ASN A 239 20.14 -0.68 -17.17
N GLU A 240 19.82 0.55 -17.55
CA GLU A 240 19.23 1.54 -16.65
C GLU A 240 17.77 1.19 -16.30
N PRO A 241 17.21 1.73 -15.20
CA PRO A 241 15.80 1.55 -14.87
C PRO A 241 14.90 2.09 -16.00
N THR A 242 14.06 1.22 -16.56
CA THR A 242 13.13 1.57 -17.63
C THR A 242 11.70 1.24 -17.23
N VAL A 243 10.76 2.09 -17.66
CA VAL A 243 9.32 1.80 -17.53
C VAL A 243 9.01 0.57 -18.36
N VAL A 244 8.35 -0.41 -17.77
CA VAL A 244 7.89 -1.61 -18.46
C VAL A 244 6.57 -1.30 -19.16
N PRO A 245 6.49 -1.38 -20.49
CA PRO A 245 5.23 -1.22 -21.19
C PRO A 245 4.29 -2.37 -20.82
N LEU A 246 3.16 -2.05 -20.19
CA LEU A 246 2.22 -3.08 -19.72
C LEU A 246 1.50 -3.80 -20.88
N ASP A 247 1.46 -3.20 -22.06
CA ASP A 247 0.98 -3.82 -23.30
C ASP A 247 1.96 -4.83 -23.90
N ASN A 248 3.23 -4.82 -23.47
CA ASN A 248 4.23 -5.81 -23.85
C ASN A 248 4.15 -7.05 -22.94
N ALA A 249 3.33 -8.03 -23.34
CA ALA A 249 3.07 -9.24 -22.55
C ALA A 249 4.34 -10.03 -22.16
N ASP A 250 5.34 -10.09 -23.05
CA ASP A 250 6.58 -10.84 -22.78
C ASP A 250 7.44 -10.16 -21.72
N GLU A 251 7.52 -8.83 -21.77
CA GLU A 251 8.32 -8.05 -20.83
C GLU A 251 7.64 -7.98 -19.45
N LEU A 252 6.32 -7.78 -19.41
CA LEU A 252 5.53 -7.84 -18.19
C LEU A 252 5.68 -9.21 -17.51
N LYS A 253 5.55 -10.29 -18.28
CA LYS A 253 5.71 -11.65 -17.76
C LYS A 253 7.14 -11.93 -17.30
N LYS A 254 8.16 -11.46 -18.02
CA LYS A 254 9.57 -11.60 -17.63
C LYS A 254 9.86 -10.90 -16.28
N THR A 255 9.29 -9.71 -16.08
CA THR A 255 9.64 -8.81 -14.97
C THR A 255 8.83 -9.03 -13.70
N THR A 256 7.64 -9.62 -13.83
CA THR A 256 6.70 -9.81 -12.70
C THR A 256 6.10 -11.22 -12.60
N GLY A 257 6.18 -12.02 -13.66
CA GLY A 257 5.47 -13.31 -13.77
C GLY A 257 3.99 -13.19 -14.17
N LEU A 258 3.47 -11.98 -14.35
CA LEU A 258 2.05 -11.68 -14.58
C LEU A 258 1.70 -11.39 -16.04
N THR A 259 0.41 -11.32 -16.33
CA THR A 259 -0.16 -10.85 -17.59
C THR A 259 -0.96 -9.56 -17.39
N ILE A 260 -1.31 -8.86 -18.48
CA ILE A 260 -2.05 -7.59 -18.40
C ILE A 260 -3.39 -7.72 -17.67
N ASN A 261 -4.03 -8.89 -17.72
CA ASN A 261 -5.29 -9.14 -17.03
C ASN A 261 -5.14 -9.20 -15.50
N ASP A 262 -3.91 -9.44 -15.02
CA ASP A 262 -3.59 -9.52 -13.60
C ASP A 262 -3.19 -8.13 -13.04
N VAL A 263 -3.16 -7.09 -13.90
CA VAL A 263 -2.77 -5.72 -13.52
C VAL A 263 -4.00 -4.82 -13.43
N GLN A 264 -4.12 -4.11 -12.31
CA GLN A 264 -5.23 -3.19 -12.03
C GLN A 264 -4.71 -1.81 -11.67
N TYR A 265 -5.38 -0.76 -12.16
CA TYR A 265 -5.04 0.62 -11.80
C TYR A 265 -5.80 1.06 -10.56
N ARG A 266 -5.08 1.65 -9.62
CA ARG A 266 -5.63 2.12 -8.35
C ARG A 266 -4.99 3.45 -7.97
N ASP A 267 -5.82 4.49 -7.93
CA ASP A 267 -5.38 5.83 -7.51
C ASP A 267 -5.01 5.78 -6.02
N ARG A 268 -3.79 6.21 -5.70
CA ARG A 268 -3.29 6.32 -4.33
C ARG A 268 -4.26 7.06 -3.40
N LYS A 269 -4.97 8.09 -3.88
CA LYS A 269 -5.93 8.85 -3.05
C LYS A 269 -7.14 8.02 -2.61
N LYS A 270 -7.39 6.89 -3.26
CA LYS A 270 -8.46 5.95 -2.92
C LYS A 270 -8.00 4.86 -1.95
N PHE A 271 -6.68 4.72 -1.76
CA PHE A 271 -6.14 3.77 -0.80
C PHE A 271 -6.45 4.25 0.61
N VAL A 272 -7.16 3.43 1.37
CA VAL A 272 -7.41 3.67 2.79
C VAL A 272 -6.32 2.97 3.60
N SER A 273 -5.31 3.73 4.05
CA SER A 273 -4.30 3.24 5.00
C SER A 273 -4.83 3.14 6.42
N VAL A 274 -4.18 2.28 7.20
CA VAL A 274 -4.18 2.44 8.65
C VAL A 274 -3.35 3.68 8.97
N SER A 275 -3.96 4.65 9.64
CA SER A 275 -3.20 5.69 10.31
C SER A 275 -2.49 5.05 11.51
N VAL A 276 -1.22 4.69 11.32
CA VAL A 276 -0.40 4.01 12.35
C VAL A 276 -0.27 4.93 13.56
N GLU A 277 -0.11 6.22 13.35
CA GLU A 277 0.00 7.21 14.43
C GLU A 277 -1.29 7.37 15.22
N GLU A 278 -2.44 7.46 14.55
CA GLU A 278 -3.74 7.53 15.25
C GLU A 278 -4.02 6.21 15.98
N SER A 279 -3.76 5.08 15.34
CA SER A 279 -3.89 3.76 15.96
C SER A 279 -2.97 3.62 17.18
N PHE A 280 -1.74 4.11 17.09
CA PHE A 280 -0.79 4.13 18.19
C PHE A 280 -1.34 4.94 19.37
N LEU A 281 -1.86 6.14 19.11
CA LEU A 281 -2.43 7.01 20.14
C LEU A 281 -3.71 6.42 20.75
N ASP A 282 -4.57 5.81 19.95
CA ASP A 282 -5.75 5.09 20.42
C ASP A 282 -5.34 3.92 21.33
N LYS A 283 -4.33 3.13 20.95
CA LYS A 283 -3.82 2.03 21.78
C LYS A 283 -3.11 2.51 23.03
N VAL A 284 -2.43 3.66 22.98
CA VAL A 284 -1.94 4.34 24.17
C VAL A 284 -3.11 4.71 25.10
N ALA A 285 -4.19 5.29 24.56
CA ALA A 285 -5.38 5.66 25.32
C ALA A 285 -6.00 4.45 26.03
N GLU A 286 -6.13 3.33 25.32
CA GLU A 286 -6.55 2.05 25.90
C GLU A 286 -5.59 1.58 26.99
N ALA A 287 -4.28 1.67 26.77
CA ALA A 287 -3.27 1.22 27.70
C ALA A 287 -3.32 1.97 29.04
N VAL A 288 -3.58 3.28 29.00
CA VAL A 288 -3.61 4.14 30.18
C VAL A 288 -5.00 4.42 30.73
N GLY A 289 -6.05 4.03 30.00
CA GLY A 289 -7.45 4.29 30.33
C GLY A 289 -7.81 5.78 30.35
N ASP A 290 -7.22 6.61 29.48
CA ASP A 290 -7.43 8.07 29.50
C ASP A 290 -8.41 8.56 28.44
N THR A 291 -9.58 9.05 28.88
CA THR A 291 -10.57 9.64 27.99
C THR A 291 -10.15 10.98 27.39
N LYS A 292 -9.09 11.61 27.90
CA LYS A 292 -8.52 12.79 27.26
C LYS A 292 -7.80 12.47 25.95
N ILE A 293 -7.48 11.21 25.67
CA ILE A 293 -6.87 10.78 24.41
C ILE A 293 -7.97 10.27 23.46
N ASN A 294 -9.25 10.55 23.76
CA ASN A 294 -10.35 10.20 22.88
C ASN A 294 -10.34 11.08 21.62
N ARG A 295 -10.18 10.43 20.45
CA ARG A 295 -10.26 11.05 19.12
C ARG A 295 -11.53 11.87 18.87
N ASN A 296 -12.63 11.55 19.56
CA ASN A 296 -13.92 12.24 19.46
C ASN A 296 -13.99 13.53 20.30
N LEU A 297 -12.93 13.86 21.06
CA LEU A 297 -12.81 15.11 21.82
C LEU A 297 -11.58 15.89 21.34
N PRO A 298 -11.66 16.64 20.22
CA PRO A 298 -10.52 17.33 19.60
C PRO A 298 -9.82 18.38 20.47
N SER A 299 -10.46 18.81 21.56
CA SER A 299 -9.88 19.72 22.56
C SER A 299 -8.97 19.01 23.58
N LEU A 300 -9.05 17.69 23.65
CA LEU A 300 -8.31 16.83 24.58
C LEU A 300 -7.35 15.90 23.84
N TYR A 301 -7.76 15.40 22.66
CA TYR A 301 -6.85 14.84 21.69
C TYR A 301 -5.79 15.92 21.38
N PRO A 302 -4.48 15.62 21.38
CA PRO A 302 -3.53 16.59 20.88
C PRO A 302 -4.04 17.03 19.52
N ALA A 303 -4.19 18.33 19.29
CA ALA A 303 -4.53 18.85 17.97
C ALA A 303 -3.32 18.57 17.07
N LEU A 304 -3.19 17.31 16.65
CA LEU A 304 -2.09 16.80 15.86
C LEU A 304 -2.15 17.59 14.56
N PRO A 305 -1.17 18.47 14.28
CA PRO A 305 -1.11 19.05 12.96
C PRO A 305 -0.97 17.89 11.98
N LYS A 306 -1.86 17.81 10.98
CA LYS A 306 -1.90 16.73 9.98
C LYS A 306 -0.55 16.48 9.31
N ASP A 307 0.33 17.48 9.34
CA ASP A 307 1.64 17.45 8.70
C ASP A 307 2.77 16.91 9.60
N ASN A 308 2.52 16.62 10.89
CA ASN A 308 3.56 16.11 11.82
C ASN A 308 3.03 15.30 13.00
N VAL A 309 2.11 14.36 12.72
CA VAL A 309 1.43 13.51 13.71
C VAL A 309 2.44 12.69 14.54
N THR A 310 3.49 12.14 13.90
CA THR A 310 4.54 11.37 14.57
C THR A 310 5.30 12.17 15.65
N ALA A 311 5.72 13.41 15.37
CA ALA A 311 6.43 14.22 16.37
C ALA A 311 5.54 14.59 17.55
N ALA A 312 4.25 14.78 17.31
CA ALA A 312 3.29 15.09 18.35
C ALA A 312 2.93 13.86 19.19
N ALA A 313 2.84 12.66 18.60
CA ALA A 313 2.72 11.39 19.35
C ALA A 313 3.95 11.13 20.24
N LYS A 314 5.16 11.35 19.72
CA LYS A 314 6.41 11.29 20.49
C LYS A 314 6.44 12.32 21.64
N SER A 315 6.05 13.55 21.35
CA SER A 315 5.96 14.62 22.36
C SER A 315 4.92 14.30 23.43
N PHE A 316 3.82 13.64 23.06
CA PHE A 316 2.79 13.20 24.00
C PHE A 316 3.32 12.13 24.96
N LEU A 317 4.01 11.11 24.44
CA LEU A 317 4.70 10.09 25.24
C LEU A 317 5.65 10.72 26.26
N ALA A 318 6.52 11.62 25.79
CA ALA A 318 7.51 12.27 26.64
C ALA A 318 6.88 13.17 27.72
N ASN A 319 5.83 13.93 27.38
CA ASN A 319 5.32 14.98 28.26
C ASN A 319 4.15 14.56 29.16
N ASN A 320 3.31 13.62 28.72
CA ASN A 320 2.04 13.31 29.41
C ASN A 320 1.99 11.92 30.04
N LEU A 321 2.74 10.95 29.49
CA LEU A 321 2.74 9.58 30.02
C LEU A 321 3.73 9.39 31.15
N LEU A 322 4.94 9.97 31.04
CA LEU A 322 6.01 9.85 32.04
C LEU A 322 5.66 10.39 33.43
N SER A 323 4.66 11.27 33.53
CA SER A 323 4.23 11.88 34.80
C SER A 323 2.95 11.29 35.38
N ARG A 324 2.35 10.29 34.73
CA ARG A 324 1.03 9.78 35.14
C ARG A 324 1.15 8.77 36.29
N ALA A 325 0.44 9.03 37.37
CA ALA A 325 0.34 8.11 38.50
C ALA A 325 -0.45 6.84 38.11
N GLY A 326 0.00 5.67 38.57
CA GLY A 326 -0.68 4.39 38.38
C GLY A 326 -0.19 3.55 37.19
N LEU A 327 0.81 4.01 36.43
CA LEU A 327 1.47 3.21 35.40
C LEU A 327 2.71 2.51 35.97
N SER A 328 2.90 1.26 35.56
CA SER A 328 4.07 0.47 35.94
C SER A 328 5.25 0.84 35.04
N TYR A 329 6.35 1.29 35.63
CA TYR A 329 7.58 1.54 34.91
C TYR A 329 8.53 0.35 35.05
N ILE A 330 8.95 -0.19 33.92
CA ILE A 330 9.98 -1.22 33.86
C ILE A 330 11.32 -0.50 34.04
N ASN A 331 11.94 -0.70 35.19
CA ASN A 331 13.32 -0.31 35.43
C ASN A 331 14.18 -1.55 35.24
N LEU A 332 14.84 -1.66 34.08
CA LEU A 332 15.79 -2.73 33.86
C LEU A 332 17.02 -2.54 34.76
N PRO A 333 17.53 -3.62 35.38
CA PRO A 333 18.75 -3.54 36.16
C PRO A 333 19.93 -3.17 35.23
N GLN A 334 20.92 -2.43 35.74
CA GLN A 334 22.08 -2.06 34.93
C GLN A 334 23.01 -3.25 34.75
N ARG A 335 23.45 -3.48 33.51
CA ARG A 335 24.41 -4.54 33.18
C ARG A 335 25.74 -4.28 33.90
N PRO A 336 26.32 -5.29 34.58
CA PRO A 336 27.65 -5.17 35.15
C PRO A 336 28.67 -4.78 34.06
N PRO A 337 29.61 -3.86 34.35
CA PRO A 337 30.62 -3.45 33.38
C PRO A 337 31.46 -4.65 32.93
N ALA A 338 31.91 -4.63 31.68
CA ALA A 338 32.76 -5.68 31.13
C ALA A 338 34.02 -5.87 31.98
N LEU A 339 34.41 -7.13 32.21
CA LEU A 339 35.65 -7.47 32.89
C LEU A 339 36.85 -6.92 32.12
N ALA A 340 37.84 -6.41 32.86
CA ALA A 340 39.13 -6.06 32.27
C ALA A 340 39.81 -7.33 31.72
N PRO A 341 40.61 -7.24 30.64
CA PRO A 341 41.27 -8.40 30.03
C PRO A 341 42.21 -9.16 30.99
N ASP A 342 42.67 -8.53 32.06
CA ASP A 342 43.60 -9.02 33.08
C ASP A 342 42.95 -9.19 34.46
N ALA A 343 41.62 -9.31 34.52
CA ALA A 343 40.88 -9.49 35.78
C ALA A 343 41.34 -10.75 36.54
N ASP A 344 41.44 -10.63 37.86
CA ASP A 344 41.77 -11.74 38.75
C ASP A 344 40.55 -12.64 39.04
N ASP A 345 40.80 -13.81 39.63
CA ASP A 345 39.76 -14.81 39.92
C ASP A 345 38.64 -14.26 40.83
N GLU A 346 38.96 -13.29 41.71
CA GLU A 346 38.00 -12.66 42.61
C GLU A 346 37.08 -11.68 41.85
N ALA A 347 37.63 -10.87 40.95
CA ALA A 347 36.86 -10.00 40.06
C ALA A 347 35.98 -10.80 39.08
N ILE A 348 36.46 -11.95 38.58
CA ILE A 348 35.67 -12.85 37.75
C ILE A 348 34.48 -13.43 38.54
N ALA A 349 34.71 -13.85 39.79
CA ALA A 349 33.64 -14.36 40.64
C ALA A 349 32.59 -13.28 40.97
N ASP A 350 33.01 -12.07 41.34
CA ASP A 350 32.11 -10.93 41.60
C ASP A 350 31.32 -10.52 40.35
N TYR A 351 31.95 -10.52 39.17
CA TYR A 351 31.26 -10.28 37.90
C TYR A 351 30.19 -11.35 37.63
N ASN A 352 30.51 -12.63 37.83
CA ASN A 352 29.56 -13.73 37.62
C ASN A 352 28.38 -13.63 38.59
N ASP A 353 28.61 -13.28 39.85
CA ASP A 353 27.55 -13.08 40.84
C ASP A 353 26.67 -11.86 40.50
N LYS A 354 27.27 -10.74 40.10
CA LYS A 354 26.54 -9.56 39.62
C LYS A 354 25.76 -9.86 38.34
N MET A 355 26.32 -10.64 37.42
CA MET A 355 25.64 -11.05 36.18
C MET A 355 24.48 -12.00 36.47
N LYS A 356 24.63 -12.89 37.46
CA LYS A 356 23.55 -13.76 37.93
C LYS A 356 22.42 -12.95 38.58
N ALA A 357 22.75 -11.96 39.42
CA ALA A 357 21.78 -11.06 40.03
C ALA A 357 21.07 -10.18 38.98
N TYR A 358 21.82 -9.68 37.99
CA TYR A 358 21.29 -8.97 36.83
C TYR A 358 20.27 -9.83 36.08
N ARG A 359 20.63 -11.05 35.65
CA ARG A 359 19.71 -11.98 34.98
C ARG A 359 18.48 -12.35 35.82
N ALA A 360 18.66 -12.55 37.13
CA ALA A 360 17.55 -12.85 38.04
C ALA A 360 16.57 -11.68 38.17
N ALA A 361 17.04 -10.44 38.15
CA ALA A 361 16.20 -9.25 38.20
C ALA A 361 15.38 -9.04 36.91
N PHE A 362 15.81 -9.63 35.78
CA PHE A 362 15.10 -9.63 34.50
C PHE A 362 13.92 -10.63 34.42
N ILE A 363 14.02 -11.78 35.08
CA ILE A 363 13.00 -12.86 35.04
C ILE A 363 11.67 -12.45 35.73
N GLY A 364 11.68 -11.41 36.55
CA GLY A 364 10.50 -10.91 37.28
C GLY A 364 10.00 -9.51 36.87
N THR A 365 10.54 -8.91 35.81
CA THR A 365 10.35 -7.46 35.56
C THR A 365 9.12 -7.11 34.73
N MET A 366 8.49 -8.07 34.04
CA MET A 366 7.26 -7.77 33.27
C MET A 366 6.06 -7.71 34.23
N PRO A 367 5.45 -6.53 34.43
CA PRO A 367 4.31 -6.41 35.32
C PRO A 367 3.07 -7.06 34.69
N ALA A 368 2.15 -7.53 35.52
CA ALA A 368 0.80 -7.88 35.08
C ALA A 368 0.07 -6.58 34.73
N GLY A 369 0.06 -6.20 33.45
CA GLY A 369 -0.65 -5.01 32.97
C GLY A 369 0.16 -4.12 32.03
N THR A 370 -0.38 -2.94 31.72
CA THR A 370 0.33 -1.91 30.97
C THR A 370 1.63 -1.52 31.66
N ALA A 371 2.72 -1.52 30.89
CA ALA A 371 4.06 -1.25 31.36
C ALA A 371 4.77 -0.25 30.45
N ILE A 372 5.58 0.64 31.01
CA ILE A 372 6.40 1.59 30.24
C ILE A 372 7.88 1.29 30.46
N PHE A 373 8.62 1.12 29.37
CA PHE A 373 10.08 1.11 29.37
C PHE A 373 10.61 2.39 28.72
N ASN A 374 11.50 3.11 29.44
CA ASN A 374 12.09 4.35 28.94
C ASN A 374 13.49 4.11 28.42
N GLY A 375 13.68 4.31 27.11
CA GLY A 375 14.92 4.03 26.39
C GLY A 375 14.78 2.86 25.44
N ASP A 376 15.93 2.43 24.91
CA ASP A 376 16.01 1.37 23.90
C ASP A 376 15.98 -0.01 24.56
N LEU A 377 15.07 -0.86 24.09
CA LEU A 377 14.84 -2.20 24.61
C LEU A 377 15.42 -3.25 23.66
N MET A 378 16.25 -4.15 24.18
CA MET A 378 16.78 -5.30 23.44
C MET A 378 16.24 -6.60 24.03
N ILE A 379 15.76 -7.48 23.16
CA ILE A 379 15.33 -8.85 23.43
C ILE A 379 16.28 -9.74 22.65
N ASP A 380 17.16 -10.46 23.33
CA ASP A 380 18.27 -11.16 22.68
C ASP A 380 18.32 -12.68 22.94
N GLY A 381 17.33 -13.22 23.68
CA GLY A 381 17.34 -14.61 24.13
C GLY A 381 18.37 -14.93 25.23
N ALA A 382 19.31 -14.03 25.52
CA ALA A 382 20.42 -14.22 26.46
C ALA A 382 20.24 -13.42 27.77
N GLU A 383 19.90 -12.13 27.66
CA GLU A 383 19.63 -11.21 28.75
C GLU A 383 18.12 -11.11 29.02
N LEU A 384 17.31 -10.92 27.97
CA LEU A 384 15.85 -10.94 28.04
C LEU A 384 15.33 -12.10 27.18
N GLN A 385 15.05 -13.23 27.82
CA GLN A 385 14.72 -14.47 27.10
C GLN A 385 13.31 -14.49 26.54
N HIS A 386 12.37 -13.77 27.17
CA HIS A 386 11.01 -13.67 26.66
C HIS A 386 10.34 -12.36 27.12
N ILE A 387 9.40 -11.86 26.32
CA ILE A 387 8.38 -10.91 26.75
C ILE A 387 7.04 -11.63 26.72
N LEU A 388 6.59 -12.14 27.87
CA LEU A 388 5.36 -12.91 27.99
C LEU A 388 4.34 -12.16 28.84
N PHE A 389 3.39 -11.50 28.19
CA PHE A 389 2.06 -11.43 28.77
C PHE A 389 1.49 -12.84 28.77
N ASN A 390 0.96 -13.29 29.92
CA ASN A 390 0.15 -14.49 29.90
C ASN A 390 -1.11 -14.24 29.04
N ASP A 391 -1.79 -15.31 28.62
CA ASP A 391 -2.95 -15.20 27.74
C ASP A 391 -4.07 -14.29 28.31
N GLY A 392 -4.21 -14.24 29.63
CA GLY A 392 -5.15 -13.37 30.33
C GLY A 392 -4.78 -11.90 30.23
N ASP A 393 -3.52 -11.56 30.46
CA ASP A 393 -3.00 -10.20 30.39
C ASP A 393 -3.00 -9.69 28.95
N LYS A 394 -2.65 -10.53 27.96
CA LYS A 394 -2.70 -10.17 26.54
C LYS A 394 -4.13 -9.83 26.08
N ARG A 395 -5.11 -10.60 26.55
CA ARG A 395 -6.53 -10.47 26.18
C ARG A 395 -7.31 -9.60 27.16
N TYR A 396 -6.63 -8.98 28.12
CA TYR A 396 -7.29 -8.16 29.12
C TYR A 396 -8.07 -7.02 28.47
N ARG A 397 -9.35 -6.93 28.84
CA ARG A 397 -10.27 -5.88 28.41
C ARG A 397 -11.15 -5.52 29.60
N GLU A 398 -11.10 -4.26 30.02
CA GLU A 398 -12.03 -3.74 31.03
C GLU A 398 -12.75 -2.49 30.50
N PRO A 399 -14.05 -2.30 30.80
CA PRO A 399 -14.73 -1.05 30.54
C PRO A 399 -13.97 0.11 31.21
N ASN A 400 -13.85 1.24 30.53
CA ASN A 400 -13.27 2.42 31.14
C ASN A 400 -14.12 2.88 32.34
N ALA A 401 -13.47 3.44 33.37
CA ALA A 401 -14.17 4.02 34.52
C ALA A 401 -15.08 5.20 34.12
N ASP A 402 -14.80 5.84 32.98
CA ASP A 402 -15.66 6.82 32.35
C ASP A 402 -16.63 6.15 31.37
N PRO A 403 -17.95 6.13 31.65
CA PRO A 403 -18.94 5.49 30.79
C PRO A 403 -19.18 6.22 29.45
N SER A 404 -18.56 7.40 29.25
CA SER A 404 -18.55 8.10 27.94
C SER A 404 -17.36 7.72 27.05
N ALA A 405 -16.42 6.90 27.55
CA ALA A 405 -15.32 6.39 26.74
C ALA A 405 -15.82 5.32 25.76
N GLU A 406 -15.53 5.49 24.48
CA GLU A 406 -15.87 4.51 23.44
C GLU A 406 -14.89 3.33 23.35
N PHE A 407 -13.83 3.32 24.16
CA PHE A 407 -12.78 2.32 24.13
C PHE A 407 -12.63 1.57 25.46
N MET A 408 -12.27 0.29 25.37
CA MET A 408 -11.97 -0.56 26.52
C MET A 408 -10.49 -0.43 26.90
N LYS A 409 -10.18 -0.47 28.19
CA LYS A 409 -8.79 -0.52 28.65
C LYS A 409 -8.18 -1.89 28.36
N SER A 410 -6.95 -1.88 27.85
CA SER A 410 -6.21 -3.07 27.41
C SER A 410 -4.75 -2.99 27.87
N ASN A 411 -4.05 -4.12 27.94
CA ASN A 411 -2.65 -4.14 28.40
C ASN A 411 -1.68 -4.03 27.23
N TRP A 412 -0.72 -3.10 27.36
CA TRP A 412 0.34 -2.86 26.37
C TRP A 412 1.70 -2.66 27.04
N LEU A 413 2.76 -3.17 26.42
CA LEU A 413 4.12 -2.76 26.70
C LEU A 413 4.44 -1.53 25.84
N ILE A 414 4.79 -0.41 26.46
CA ILE A 414 5.15 0.82 25.78
C ILE A 414 6.66 1.01 25.88
N VAL A 415 7.35 0.97 24.74
CA VAL A 415 8.79 1.24 24.62
C VAL A 415 8.97 2.67 24.14
N ASN A 416 9.36 3.55 25.04
CA ASN A 416 9.70 4.94 24.74
C ASN A 416 11.16 5.04 24.28
N GLY A 417 11.43 4.43 23.12
CA GLY A 417 12.74 4.27 22.50
C GLY A 417 12.66 3.27 21.34
N ASN A 418 13.80 2.74 20.93
CA ASN A 418 13.89 1.69 19.90
C ASN A 418 13.64 0.30 20.50
N LEU A 419 13.15 -0.64 19.69
CA LEU A 419 13.00 -2.05 20.04
C LEU A 419 13.88 -2.90 19.13
N THR A 420 14.73 -3.72 19.73
CA THR A 420 15.55 -4.73 19.04
C THR A 420 15.13 -6.12 19.50
N ILE A 421 14.77 -6.99 18.56
CA ILE A 421 14.47 -8.40 18.78
C ILE A 421 15.49 -9.19 17.97
N ASP A 422 16.51 -9.70 18.64
CA ASP A 422 17.64 -10.37 18.01
C ASP A 422 17.73 -11.79 18.57
N ASN A 423 17.54 -12.81 17.75
CA ASN A 423 17.80 -14.17 18.22
C ASN A 423 19.05 -14.75 17.55
N PRO A 424 20.22 -14.65 18.21
CA PRO A 424 21.46 -15.19 17.66
C PRO A 424 21.54 -16.72 17.76
N ASP A 425 20.63 -17.38 18.48
CA ASP A 425 20.60 -18.85 18.60
C ASP A 425 19.85 -19.46 17.40
N PRO A 426 20.55 -20.22 16.53
CA PRO A 426 19.92 -20.84 15.36
C PRO A 426 19.09 -22.09 15.69
N GLU A 427 19.21 -22.65 16.90
CA GLU A 427 18.57 -23.91 17.29
C GLU A 427 17.25 -23.70 18.07
N ASN A 428 17.11 -22.57 18.77
CA ASN A 428 15.95 -22.27 19.60
C ASN A 428 15.22 -21.03 19.12
N ASP A 429 13.89 -21.01 19.23
CA ASP A 429 13.08 -19.86 18.86
C ASP A 429 12.98 -18.87 20.01
N LEU A 430 13.09 -17.57 19.71
CA LEU A 430 12.78 -16.51 20.66
C LEU A 430 11.28 -16.24 20.66
N GLU A 431 10.61 -16.44 21.81
CA GLU A 431 9.17 -16.24 21.92
C GLU A 431 8.80 -14.83 22.39
N VAL A 432 7.94 -14.14 21.64
CA VAL A 432 7.41 -12.81 21.96
C VAL A 432 5.89 -12.87 22.03
N ARG A 433 5.35 -12.66 23.23
CA ARG A 433 3.91 -12.72 23.55
C ARG A 433 3.47 -11.47 24.32
N ALA A 434 3.57 -10.28 23.72
CA ALA A 434 2.95 -9.07 24.27
C ALA A 434 2.45 -8.16 23.15
N ASN A 435 1.47 -7.32 23.47
CA ASN A 435 1.12 -6.20 22.59
C ASN A 435 2.08 -5.06 22.91
N ILE A 436 2.80 -4.54 21.90
CA ILE A 436 3.91 -3.62 22.06
C ILE A 436 3.68 -2.35 21.25
N LEU A 437 3.83 -1.19 21.90
CA LEU A 437 3.86 0.13 21.28
C LEU A 437 5.30 0.66 21.34
N VAL A 438 5.90 0.95 20.18
CA VAL A 438 7.30 1.41 20.08
C VAL A 438 7.35 2.84 19.54
N ALA A 439 7.90 3.77 20.32
CA ALA A 439 8.03 5.16 19.93
C ALA A 439 9.13 5.39 18.88
N GLY A 440 10.14 4.53 18.85
CA GLY A 440 11.28 4.56 17.93
C GLY A 440 11.20 3.48 16.84
N ASN A 441 12.37 3.04 16.39
CA ASN A 441 12.52 2.04 15.34
C ASN A 441 12.38 0.62 15.91
N VAL A 442 11.97 -0.32 15.06
CA VAL A 442 11.93 -1.76 15.36
C VAL A 442 12.96 -2.48 14.51
N PHE A 443 13.77 -3.33 15.11
CA PHE A 443 14.70 -4.22 14.42
C PHE A 443 14.43 -5.67 14.83
N ILE A 444 14.28 -6.57 13.86
CA ILE A 444 14.04 -8.00 14.09
C ILE A 444 15.06 -8.82 13.30
N GLU A 445 15.79 -9.71 13.98
CA GLU A 445 16.78 -10.62 13.42
C GLU A 445 16.69 -12.02 14.06
N GLY A 446 17.01 -13.06 13.30
CA GLY A 446 17.03 -14.45 13.77
C GLY A 446 15.67 -15.15 13.84
N LYS A 447 15.60 -16.29 14.54
CA LYS A 447 14.39 -17.13 14.63
C LYS A 447 13.44 -16.65 15.72
N VAL A 448 12.26 -16.15 15.36
CA VAL A 448 11.32 -15.55 16.32
C VAL A 448 9.92 -16.13 16.15
N LYS A 449 9.31 -16.54 17.27
CA LYS A 449 7.91 -16.95 17.35
C LYS A 449 7.07 -15.86 18.01
N MET A 450 6.09 -15.35 17.28
CA MET A 450 5.29 -14.21 17.71
C MET A 450 3.83 -14.58 17.94
N ASP A 451 3.32 -14.19 19.10
CA ASP A 451 1.89 -13.94 19.33
C ASP A 451 1.80 -12.54 19.93
N ALA A 452 2.05 -11.53 19.09
CA ALA A 452 2.23 -10.15 19.48
C ALA A 452 1.59 -9.21 18.45
N THR A 453 1.15 -8.05 18.90
CA THR A 453 0.81 -6.92 18.02
C THR A 453 1.83 -5.83 18.29
N ILE A 454 2.63 -5.46 17.29
CA ILE A 454 3.65 -4.42 17.41
C ILE A 454 3.23 -3.23 16.55
N ILE A 455 3.17 -2.05 17.15
CA ILE A 455 2.91 -0.78 16.44
C ILE A 455 4.09 0.15 16.70
N ALA A 456 4.77 0.59 15.64
CA ALA A 456 5.95 1.44 15.73
C ALA A 456 5.73 2.80 15.05
N LEU A 457 6.20 3.88 15.67
CA LEU A 457 6.22 5.22 15.07
C LEU A 457 7.49 5.50 14.24
N GLY A 458 8.49 4.63 14.35
CA GLY A 458 9.74 4.71 13.59
C GLY A 458 9.83 3.68 12.47
N GLU A 459 11.01 3.55 11.89
CA GLU A 459 11.27 2.58 10.82
C GLU A 459 11.33 1.15 11.40
N SER A 460 10.76 0.18 10.68
CA SER A 460 10.82 -1.23 11.03
C SER A 460 11.73 -1.97 10.04
N THR A 461 12.78 -2.62 10.55
CA THR A 461 13.74 -3.39 9.77
C THR A 461 13.66 -4.86 10.19
N ILE A 462 13.48 -5.75 9.22
CA ILE A 462 13.56 -7.19 9.41
C ILE A 462 14.72 -7.69 8.58
N GLN A 463 15.70 -8.31 9.23
CA GLN A 463 16.95 -8.74 8.60
C GLN A 463 17.25 -10.18 8.99
N ASP A 464 17.48 -11.06 8.02
CA ASP A 464 17.86 -12.47 8.24
C ASP A 464 16.97 -13.19 9.29
N ALA A 465 15.69 -12.83 9.35
CA ALA A 465 14.76 -13.30 10.35
C ALA A 465 13.83 -14.40 9.81
N GLU A 466 13.61 -15.44 10.62
CA GLU A 466 12.56 -16.43 10.41
C GLU A 466 11.46 -16.15 11.44
N ILE A 467 10.39 -15.47 11.01
CA ILE A 467 9.29 -15.09 11.88
C ILE A 467 8.11 -16.03 11.62
N SER A 468 7.65 -16.70 12.69
CA SER A 468 6.49 -17.58 12.65
C SER A 468 5.50 -17.25 13.76
N GLY A 469 4.24 -17.64 13.58
CA GLY A 469 3.24 -17.49 14.64
C GLY A 469 3.46 -18.49 15.77
N LEU A 470 3.40 -18.01 17.01
CA LEU A 470 3.45 -18.87 18.18
C LEU A 470 2.16 -19.71 18.26
N ASP A 471 2.29 -20.99 18.62
CA ASP A 471 1.17 -21.96 18.67
C ASP A 471 0.40 -22.14 17.34
N ASN A 472 1.09 -22.04 16.19
CA ASN A 472 0.53 -22.12 14.83
C ASN A 472 -0.50 -21.01 14.49
N LYS A 473 -0.41 -19.85 15.16
CA LYS A 473 -1.23 -18.68 14.82
C LYS A 473 -0.76 -18.04 13.51
N GLU A 474 -1.64 -17.28 12.88
CA GLU A 474 -1.32 -16.50 11.67
C GLU A 474 -0.49 -15.27 12.02
N LEU A 475 0.43 -14.89 11.12
CA LEU A 475 1.28 -13.71 11.24
C LEU A 475 0.87 -12.70 10.16
N ALA A 476 0.64 -11.45 10.58
CA ALA A 476 0.48 -10.32 9.68
C ALA A 476 1.50 -9.24 10.06
N ALA A 477 2.27 -8.77 9.09
CA ALA A 477 3.22 -7.68 9.25
C ALA A 477 2.89 -6.57 8.24
N HIS A 478 2.80 -5.34 8.73
CA HIS A 478 2.53 -4.16 7.93
C HIS A 478 3.58 -3.10 8.26
N PHE A 479 4.15 -2.47 7.23
CA PHE A 479 5.28 -1.54 7.33
C PHE A 479 4.88 -0.14 6.86
#